data_AF-A0A1Q8AW81-F1
#
_entry.id   AF-A0A1Q8AW81-F1
#
_cell.length_a   1.000
_cell.length_b   1.000
_cell.length_c   1.000
_cell.angle_alpha   90.00
_cell.angle_beta   90.00
_cell.angle_gamma   90.00
#
_symmetry.space_group_name_H-M   'P 1'
#
loop_
_entity.id
_entity.type
_entity.pdbx_description
1 polymer ?
#
loop_
_entity_poly.entity_id
_entity_poly.type
_entity_poly.pdbx_seq_one_letter_code
_entity_poly.pdbx_strand_id
1 'polypeptide(L)'
;MSGSYALQLMTWRDLDIYLEMTDGSVDAFLELGRMLAAAIRPRKASFTDHLHFPATENVRGLYWGIHTDLLSRGGWKIDVWGVGSDTCAERLRHNERIAAGLNADTRAAILSIKNEVCRHPRYRDAITSQHIYDAVQSSGVRTLDEFWRYLGRDHDD
;
A
#
# COMPACT_ATOMS: atom_id res chain seq x y z
N MET A 1 8.46 -0.04 8.04
CA MET A 1 8.14 0.33 6.65
C MET A 1 7.58 -0.89 5.93
N SER A 2 6.56 -0.72 5.11
CA SER A 2 5.94 -1.81 4.35
C SER A 2 5.69 -1.38 2.90
N GLY A 3 5.01 -2.22 2.14
CA GLY A 3 4.51 -1.89 0.82
C GLY A 3 5.59 -1.79 -0.24
N SER A 4 5.23 -1.18 -1.37
CA SER A 4 6.03 -1.29 -2.58
C SER A 4 7.38 -0.57 -2.51
N TYR A 5 7.52 0.45 -1.67
CA TYR A 5 8.80 1.08 -1.40
C TYR A 5 9.77 0.11 -0.73
N ALA A 6 9.34 -0.55 0.36
CA ALA A 6 10.17 -1.50 1.10
C ALA A 6 10.56 -2.71 0.24
N LEU A 7 9.69 -3.12 -0.68
CA LEU A 7 9.93 -4.23 -1.60
C LEU A 7 10.79 -3.84 -2.82
N GLN A 8 11.11 -2.56 -3.03
CA GLN A 8 11.68 -2.04 -4.29
C GLN A 8 10.84 -2.39 -5.53
N LEU A 9 9.52 -2.24 -5.40
CA LEU A 9 8.49 -2.48 -6.42
C LEU A 9 7.63 -1.23 -6.69
N MET A 10 8.20 -0.05 -6.43
CA MET A 10 7.51 1.23 -6.53
C MET A 10 7.53 1.73 -7.98
N THR A 11 6.34 1.96 -8.58
CA THR A 11 6.20 2.52 -9.94
C THR A 11 5.70 3.96 -9.96
N TRP A 12 5.30 4.48 -8.80
CA TRP A 12 4.91 5.86 -8.57
C TRP A 12 5.07 6.18 -7.07
N ARG A 13 5.11 7.45 -6.69
CA ARG A 13 5.54 7.93 -5.37
C ARG A 13 4.51 7.67 -4.26
N ASP A 14 4.59 6.50 -3.65
CA ASP A 14 3.69 5.99 -2.60
C ASP A 14 4.51 5.43 -1.43
N LEU A 15 4.20 5.86 -0.21
CA LEU A 15 4.85 5.38 1.01
C LEU A 15 3.84 4.83 2.00
N ASP A 16 4.05 3.59 2.43
CA ASP A 16 3.25 2.91 3.45
C ASP A 16 4.02 2.84 4.78
N ILE A 17 3.53 3.55 5.79
CA ILE A 17 4.09 3.61 7.14
C ILE A 17 3.08 2.99 8.10
N TYR A 18 3.50 1.93 8.80
CA TYR A 18 2.73 1.34 9.89
C TYR A 18 3.44 1.67 11.21
N LEU A 19 2.67 2.26 12.12
CA LEU A 19 3.07 2.63 13.47
C LEU A 19 2.33 1.71 14.43
N GLU A 20 3.11 1.05 15.28
CA GLU A 20 2.57 0.27 16.37
C GLU A 20 2.05 1.20 17.48
N MET A 21 0.77 1.08 17.79
CA MET A 21 0.10 1.82 18.85
C MET A 21 -0.27 0.86 19.98
N THR A 22 0.42 0.98 21.11
CA THR A 22 0.21 0.10 22.27
C THR A 22 -1.03 0.47 23.09
N ASP A 23 -1.41 1.76 23.10
CA ASP A 23 -2.56 2.27 23.86
C ASP A 23 -3.80 2.56 23.00
N GLY A 24 -3.66 2.51 21.66
CA GLY A 24 -4.74 2.83 20.73
C GLY A 24 -5.27 4.27 20.82
N SER A 25 -4.48 5.20 21.36
CA SER A 25 -4.93 6.57 21.63
C SER A 25 -5.22 7.36 20.35
N VAL A 26 -6.51 7.63 20.10
CA VAL A 26 -6.95 8.46 18.97
C VAL A 26 -6.39 9.87 19.07
N ASP A 27 -6.40 10.47 20.26
CA ASP A 27 -5.89 11.82 20.48
C ASP A 27 -4.39 11.93 20.15
N ALA A 28 -3.59 10.94 20.56
CA ALA A 28 -2.17 10.91 20.23
C ALA A 28 -1.94 10.81 18.71
N PHE A 29 -2.77 10.04 18.00
CA PHE A 29 -2.67 9.86 16.56
C PHE A 29 -3.18 11.09 15.77
N LEU A 30 -4.16 11.82 16.30
CA LEU A 30 -4.57 13.12 15.76
C LEU A 30 -3.47 14.16 15.94
N GLU A 31 -2.82 14.18 17.11
CA GLU A 31 -1.68 15.07 17.38
C GLU A 31 -0.49 14.77 16.45
N LEU A 32 -0.21 13.49 16.19
CA LEU A 32 0.75 13.09 15.15
C LEU A 32 0.35 13.68 13.79
N GLY A 33 -0.93 13.61 13.41
CA GLY A 33 -1.44 14.24 12.19
C GLY A 33 -1.15 15.73 12.12
N ARG A 34 -1.33 16.46 13.23
CA ARG A 34 -0.99 17.88 13.36
C ARG A 34 0.51 18.12 13.16
N MET A 35 1.36 17.31 13.79
CA MET A 35 2.82 17.40 13.64
C MET A 35 3.27 17.14 12.19
N LEU A 36 2.69 16.13 11.54
CA LEU A 36 2.94 15.82 10.13
C LEU A 36 2.53 17.00 9.24
N ALA A 37 1.34 17.56 9.46
CA ALA A 37 0.87 18.71 8.69
C ALA A 37 1.83 19.91 8.79
N ALA A 38 2.37 20.18 9.98
CA ALA A 38 3.35 21.24 10.21
C ALA A 38 4.70 20.95 9.51
N ALA A 39 5.17 19.71 9.58
CA ALA A 39 6.47 19.32 9.04
C ALA A 39 6.49 19.27 7.50
N ILE A 40 5.48 18.65 6.89
CA ILE A 40 5.48 18.34 5.45
C ILE A 40 4.51 19.16 4.61
N ARG A 41 3.76 20.09 5.23
CA ARG A 41 2.86 21.07 4.59
C ARG A 41 2.05 20.44 3.45
N PRO A 42 1.19 19.46 3.76
CA PRO A 42 0.50 18.69 2.74
C PRO A 42 -0.52 19.55 1.98
N ARG A 43 -0.68 19.27 0.69
CA ARG A 43 -1.78 19.84 -0.13
C ARG A 43 -3.14 19.24 0.23
N LYS A 44 -3.15 18.01 0.74
CA LYS A 44 -4.35 17.30 1.22
C LYS A 44 -3.95 16.33 2.31
N ALA A 45 -4.72 16.28 3.39
CA ALA A 45 -4.65 15.24 4.41
C ALA A 45 -6.08 14.76 4.72
N SER A 46 -6.25 13.46 4.93
CA SER A 46 -7.52 12.85 5.34
C SER A 46 -7.28 11.88 6.49
N PHE A 47 -8.10 11.99 7.53
CA PHE A 47 -8.13 11.06 8.64
C PHE A 47 -9.26 10.06 8.46
N THR A 48 -9.05 8.81 8.86
CA THR A 48 -10.12 7.82 8.95
C THR A 48 -9.93 6.98 10.20
N ASP A 49 -11.00 6.84 10.98
CA ASP A 49 -11.04 6.05 12.19
C ASP A 49 -11.70 4.69 11.89
N HIS A 50 -10.87 3.67 11.65
CA HIS A 50 -11.32 2.28 11.47
C HIS A 50 -11.38 1.52 12.80
N LEU A 51 -11.19 2.17 13.95
CA LEU A 51 -11.40 1.56 15.26
C LEU A 51 -12.88 1.62 15.65
N HIS A 52 -13.53 2.75 15.38
CA HIS A 52 -14.91 3.03 15.80
C HIS A 52 -15.94 2.94 14.67
N PHE A 53 -15.53 3.06 13.40
CA PHE A 53 -16.42 2.99 12.25
C PHE A 53 -16.13 1.76 11.39
N PRO A 54 -17.14 1.21 10.70
CA PRO A 54 -16.96 0.04 9.84
C PRO A 54 -15.84 0.31 8.84
N ALA A 55 -14.87 -0.60 8.81
CA ALA A 55 -13.67 -0.39 8.04
C ALA A 55 -13.99 -0.49 6.53
N THR A 56 -13.70 0.57 5.77
CA THR A 56 -13.73 0.52 4.30
C THR A 56 -12.57 -0.31 3.73
N GLU A 57 -11.59 -0.63 4.59
CA GLU A 57 -10.43 -1.47 4.29
C GLU A 57 -10.35 -2.61 5.32
N ASN A 58 -9.74 -3.75 4.96
CA ASN A 58 -9.54 -4.88 5.87
C ASN A 58 -8.40 -4.64 6.89
N VAL A 59 -8.35 -3.46 7.50
CA VAL A 59 -7.39 -3.07 8.54
C VAL A 59 -8.13 -2.33 9.64
N ARG A 60 -8.06 -2.87 10.87
CA ARG A 60 -8.53 -2.18 12.06
C ARG A 60 -7.42 -1.27 12.59
N GLY A 61 -7.67 0.04 12.60
CA GLY A 61 -6.67 1.02 13.01
C GLY A 61 -7.10 2.47 12.74
N LEU A 62 -6.16 3.38 12.89
CA LEU A 62 -6.31 4.79 12.55
C LEU A 62 -5.47 5.11 11.32
N TYR A 63 -6.00 5.91 10.42
CA TYR A 63 -5.36 6.18 9.13
C TYR A 63 -5.23 7.68 8.86
N TRP A 64 -4.05 8.06 8.38
CA TRP A 64 -3.79 9.35 7.73
C TRP A 64 -3.33 9.12 6.29
N GLY A 65 -4.14 9.59 5.35
CA GLY A 65 -3.78 9.69 3.94
C GLY A 65 -3.29 11.09 3.59
N ILE A 66 -2.02 11.23 3.25
CA ILE A 66 -1.37 12.54 3.08
C ILE A 66 -0.83 12.69 1.66
N HIS A 67 -1.10 13.84 1.04
CA HIS A 67 -0.50 14.24 -0.23
C HIS A 67 0.35 15.49 -0.03
N THR A 68 1.64 15.43 -0.41
CA THR A 68 2.58 16.56 -0.29
C THR A 68 3.47 16.69 -1.52
N ASP A 69 3.80 17.93 -1.89
CA ASP A 69 4.74 18.23 -2.98
C ASP A 69 6.14 18.60 -2.47
N LEU A 70 6.36 18.56 -1.15
CA LEU A 70 7.60 19.03 -0.51
C LEU A 70 8.88 18.35 -1.04
N LEU A 71 8.77 17.08 -1.45
CA LEU A 71 9.93 16.26 -1.82
C LEU A 71 10.16 16.17 -3.34
N SER A 72 9.18 16.52 -4.19
CA SER A 72 9.32 16.46 -5.65
C SER A 72 8.13 17.05 -6.39
N ARG A 73 8.39 17.62 -7.59
CA ARG A 73 7.33 17.90 -8.56
C ARG A 73 6.61 16.60 -8.96
N GLY A 74 5.28 16.57 -8.81
CA GLY A 74 4.45 15.40 -9.02
C GLY A 74 3.88 14.77 -7.75
N GLY A 75 4.32 15.23 -6.57
CA GLY A 75 3.74 14.87 -5.28
C GLY A 75 4.05 13.45 -4.80
N TRP A 76 3.99 13.28 -3.48
CA TRP A 76 4.01 11.99 -2.79
C TRP A 76 2.65 11.75 -2.17
N LYS A 77 2.19 10.49 -2.24
CA LYS A 77 1.20 9.96 -1.32
C LYS A 77 1.94 9.27 -0.16
N ILE A 78 1.52 9.56 1.06
CA ILE A 78 2.04 8.94 2.27
C ILE A 78 0.83 8.44 3.05
N ASP A 79 0.80 7.13 3.24
CA ASP A 79 -0.20 6.42 4.03
C ASP A 79 0.42 6.10 5.38
N VAL A 80 -0.15 6.66 6.45
CA VAL A 80 0.28 6.40 7.83
C VAL A 80 -0.83 5.68 8.56
N TRP A 81 -0.54 4.47 9.01
CA TRP A 81 -1.44 3.60 9.75
C TRP A 81 -0.99 3.48 11.20
N GLY A 82 -1.87 3.79 12.14
CA GLY A 82 -1.75 3.46 13.55
C GLY A 82 -2.51 2.18 13.84
N VAL A 83 -1.80 1.11 14.19
CA VAL A 83 -2.38 -0.24 14.36
C VAL A 83 -1.84 -0.93 15.61
N GLY A 84 -2.54 -1.95 16.08
CA GLY A 84 -2.05 -2.79 17.18
C GLY A 84 -0.83 -3.63 16.79
N SER A 85 -0.10 -4.12 17.79
CA SER A 85 1.13 -4.91 17.65
C SER A 85 0.98 -6.11 16.70
N ASP A 86 -0.11 -6.88 16.84
CA ASP A 86 -0.35 -8.06 16.02
C ASP A 86 -0.51 -7.72 14.54
N THR A 87 -1.27 -6.65 14.25
CA THR A 87 -1.46 -6.16 12.88
C THR A 87 -0.16 -5.60 12.32
N CYS A 88 0.63 -4.87 13.10
CA CYS A 88 1.94 -4.39 12.68
C CYS A 88 2.87 -5.57 12.30
N ALA A 89 2.95 -6.58 13.16
CA ALA A 89 3.74 -7.77 12.93
C ALA A 89 3.24 -8.59 11.72
N GLU A 90 1.93 -8.71 11.54
CA GLU A 90 1.34 -9.36 10.36
C GLU A 90 1.72 -8.62 9.07
N ARG A 91 1.68 -7.29 9.07
CA ARG A 91 2.04 -6.47 7.90
C ARG A 91 3.52 -6.61 7.54
N LEU A 92 4.40 -6.71 8.54
CA LEU A 92 5.82 -7.01 8.32
C LEU A 92 6.01 -8.42 7.74
N ARG A 93 5.41 -9.44 8.35
CA ARG A 93 5.45 -10.83 7.84
C ARG A 93 4.89 -10.96 6.43
N HIS A 94 3.84 -10.21 6.10
CA HIS A 94 3.29 -10.17 4.75
C HIS A 94 4.29 -9.61 3.75
N ASN A 95 4.95 -8.51 4.09
CA ASN A 95 5.98 -7.92 3.25
C ASN A 95 7.19 -8.85 3.08
N GLU A 96 7.60 -9.54 4.15
CA GLU A 96 8.67 -10.57 4.10
C GLU A 96 8.31 -11.74 3.19
N ARG A 97 7.06 -12.22 3.23
CA ARG A 97 6.58 -13.29 2.33
C ARG A 97 6.69 -12.88 0.86
N ILE A 98 6.25 -11.67 0.52
CA ILE A 98 6.40 -11.16 -0.85
C ILE A 98 7.88 -11.06 -1.20
N ALA A 99 8.71 -10.50 -0.32
CA ALA A 99 10.14 -10.34 -0.55
C ALA A 99 10.85 -11.67 -0.81
N ALA A 100 10.47 -12.75 -0.11
CA ALA A 100 11.04 -14.08 -0.29
C ALA A 100 10.79 -14.67 -1.69
N GLY A 101 9.71 -14.26 -2.36
CA GLY A 101 9.41 -14.65 -3.75
C GLY A 101 10.04 -13.76 -4.82
N LEU A 102 10.85 -12.76 -4.44
CA LEU A 102 11.47 -11.83 -5.40
C LEU A 102 12.84 -12.33 -5.87
N ASN A 103 13.02 -12.32 -7.19
CA ASN A 103 14.30 -12.42 -7.87
C ASN A 103 14.35 -11.35 -8.98
N ALA A 104 15.42 -11.34 -9.80
CA ALA A 104 15.56 -10.34 -10.87
C ALA A 104 14.40 -10.40 -11.87
N ASP A 105 13.99 -11.60 -12.29
CA ASP A 105 12.96 -11.81 -13.29
C ASP A 105 11.56 -11.47 -12.76
N THR A 106 11.21 -11.93 -11.55
CA THR A 106 9.91 -11.62 -10.95
C THR A 106 9.79 -10.14 -10.62
N ARG A 107 10.86 -9.50 -10.17
CA ARG A 107 10.91 -8.05 -9.95
C ARG A 107 10.68 -7.28 -11.26
N ALA A 108 11.38 -7.65 -12.33
CA ALA A 108 11.22 -7.01 -13.63
C ALA A 108 9.79 -7.16 -14.17
N ALA A 109 9.21 -8.36 -14.08
CA ALA A 109 7.82 -8.62 -14.46
C ALA A 109 6.83 -7.77 -13.66
N ILE A 110 6.95 -7.77 -12.32
CA ILE A 110 6.07 -6.99 -11.44
C ILE A 110 6.14 -5.50 -11.80
N LEU A 111 7.35 -4.94 -11.93
CA LEU A 111 7.54 -3.52 -12.23
C LEU A 111 6.95 -3.16 -13.60
N SER A 112 7.15 -4.01 -14.61
CA SER A 112 6.60 -3.80 -15.96
C SER A 112 5.07 -3.79 -15.93
N ILE A 113 4.44 -4.82 -15.37
CA ILE A 113 2.98 -4.94 -15.26
C ILE A 113 2.42 -3.78 -14.44
N LYS A 114 3.00 -3.51 -13.27
CA LYS A 114 2.52 -2.47 -12.36
C LYS A 114 2.67 -1.06 -12.94
N ASN A 115 3.66 -0.80 -13.77
CA ASN A 115 3.82 0.50 -14.42
C ASN A 115 2.64 0.82 -15.35
N GLU A 116 2.09 -0.18 -16.01
CA GLU A 116 0.91 -0.02 -16.87
C GLU A 116 -0.39 -0.06 -16.07
N VAL A 117 -0.53 -1.05 -15.19
CA VAL A 117 -1.76 -1.27 -14.41
C VAL A 117 -2.04 -0.11 -13.45
N CYS A 118 -1.03 0.59 -12.92
CA CYS A 118 -1.25 1.71 -12.00
C CYS A 118 -2.00 2.90 -12.63
N ARG A 119 -2.06 2.98 -13.97
CA ARG A 119 -2.80 3.99 -14.72
C ARG A 119 -4.23 3.55 -15.07
N HIS A 120 -4.57 2.29 -14.80
CA HIS A 120 -5.88 1.74 -15.13
C HIS A 120 -6.98 2.29 -14.19
N PRO A 121 -8.17 2.65 -14.69
CA PRO A 121 -9.22 3.25 -13.86
C PRO A 121 -9.69 2.40 -12.67
N ARG A 122 -9.61 1.07 -12.79
CA ARG A 122 -9.97 0.12 -11.72
C ARG A 122 -8.84 -0.14 -10.71
N TYR A 123 -7.67 0.44 -10.90
CA TYR A 123 -6.56 0.27 -9.97
C TYR A 123 -6.89 0.93 -8.62
N ARG A 124 -6.60 0.23 -7.52
CA ARG A 124 -6.97 0.54 -6.12
C ARG A 124 -8.45 0.44 -5.77
N ASP A 125 -9.29 0.09 -6.73
CA ASP A 125 -10.69 -0.24 -6.50
C ASP A 125 -10.87 -1.76 -6.58
N ALA A 126 -10.86 -2.31 -7.80
CA ALA A 126 -10.97 -3.75 -8.02
C ALA A 126 -9.62 -4.44 -8.26
N ILE A 127 -8.57 -3.69 -8.59
CA ILE A 127 -7.25 -4.24 -8.92
C ILE A 127 -6.22 -3.64 -7.97
N THR A 128 -5.53 -4.47 -7.19
CA THR A 128 -4.51 -4.02 -6.24
C THR A 128 -3.13 -4.48 -6.67
N SER A 129 -2.08 -3.93 -6.04
CA SER A 129 -0.72 -4.47 -6.20
C SER A 129 -0.62 -5.93 -5.76
N GLN A 130 -1.46 -6.36 -4.82
CA GLN A 130 -1.46 -7.74 -4.33
C GLN A 130 -1.80 -8.73 -5.45
N HIS A 131 -2.82 -8.43 -6.27
CA HIS A 131 -3.14 -9.26 -7.44
C HIS A 131 -1.95 -9.41 -8.40
N ILE A 132 -1.15 -8.36 -8.58
CA ILE A 132 0.05 -8.41 -9.43
C ILE A 132 1.12 -9.31 -8.80
N TYR A 133 1.34 -9.20 -7.49
CA TYR A 133 2.31 -10.03 -6.78
C TYR A 133 1.92 -11.50 -6.84
N ASP A 134 0.65 -11.81 -6.58
CA ASP A 134 0.11 -13.17 -6.61
C ASP A 134 0.19 -13.77 -8.02
N ALA A 135 -0.23 -13.02 -9.05
CA ALA A 135 -0.13 -13.47 -10.44
C ALA A 135 1.30 -13.86 -10.83
N VAL A 136 2.28 -13.03 -10.45
CA VAL A 136 3.68 -13.23 -10.83
C VAL A 136 4.33 -14.36 -10.01
N GLN A 137 4.12 -14.38 -8.69
CA GLN A 137 4.80 -15.31 -7.79
C GLN A 137 4.12 -16.68 -7.75
N SER A 138 2.79 -16.72 -7.75
CA SER A 138 2.01 -17.96 -7.60
C SER A 138 1.67 -18.60 -8.94
N SER A 139 1.41 -17.79 -9.98
CA SER A 139 0.92 -18.28 -11.28
C SER A 139 1.90 -18.10 -12.43
N GLY A 140 3.11 -17.59 -12.15
CA GLY A 140 4.17 -17.50 -13.15
C GLY A 140 3.95 -16.43 -14.23
N VAL A 141 3.01 -15.50 -14.05
CA VAL A 141 2.73 -14.41 -14.99
C VAL A 141 3.97 -13.53 -15.17
N ARG A 142 4.31 -13.17 -16.41
CA ARG A 142 5.47 -12.30 -16.73
C ARG A 142 5.11 -11.10 -17.61
N THR A 143 3.95 -11.10 -18.25
CA THR A 143 3.52 -10.04 -19.17
C THR A 143 2.18 -9.42 -18.77
N LEU A 144 1.90 -8.23 -19.30
CA LEU A 144 0.63 -7.53 -19.07
C LEU A 144 -0.58 -8.34 -19.59
N ASP A 145 -0.45 -8.94 -20.78
CA ASP A 145 -1.53 -9.76 -21.37
C ASP A 145 -1.82 -11.02 -20.56
N GLU A 146 -0.79 -11.65 -20.00
CA GLU A 146 -0.95 -12.77 -19.06
C GLU A 146 -1.63 -12.33 -17.77
N PHE A 147 -1.30 -11.14 -17.25
CA PHE A 147 -1.94 -10.59 -16.06
C PHE A 147 -3.44 -10.36 -16.28
N TRP A 148 -3.84 -9.79 -17.43
CA TRP A 148 -5.26 -9.61 -17.74
C TRP A 148 -5.99 -10.95 -17.90
N ARG A 149 -5.35 -11.96 -18.50
CA ARG A 149 -5.89 -13.32 -18.56
C ARG A 149 -6.02 -13.96 -17.18
N TYR A 150 -5.08 -13.71 -16.28
CA TYR A 150 -5.11 -14.18 -14.89
C TYR A 150 -6.31 -13.57 -14.14
N LEU A 151 -6.51 -12.25 -14.21
CA LEU A 151 -7.67 -11.59 -13.59
C LEU A 151 -9.02 -12.03 -14.18
N GLY A 152 -9.05 -12.42 -15.45
CA GLY A 152 -10.25 -12.97 -16.08
C GLY A 152 -10.57 -14.42 -15.71
N ARG A 153 -9.63 -15.15 -15.07
CA ARG A 153 -9.84 -16.52 -14.55
C ARG A 153 -10.27 -16.52 -13.08
N ASP A 154 -9.83 -15.55 -12.29
CA ASP A 154 -10.17 -15.41 -10.87
C ASP A 154 -11.60 -14.83 -10.63
N HIS A 155 -12.40 -14.63 -11.67
CA HIS A 155 -13.81 -14.18 -11.58
C HIS A 155 -14.84 -15.28 -11.89
N ASP A 156 -14.42 -16.51 -12.19
CA ASP A 156 -15.29 -17.64 -12.58
C ASP A 156 -15.26 -18.84 -11.61
N ASP A 157 -14.67 -18.71 -10.41
CA ASP A 157 -14.73 -19.70 -9.31
C ASP A 157 -15.37 -19.09 -8.04
#